data_AF-A0A914PX52-F1
#
_entry.id   AF-A0A914PX52-F1
#
_cell.length_a   1.000
_cell.length_b   1.000
_cell.length_c   1.000
_cell.angle_alpha   90.00
_cell.angle_beta   90.00
_cell.angle_gamma   90.00
#
_symmetry.space_group_name_H-M   'P 1'
#
loop_
_entity.id
_entity.type
_entity.pdbx_description
1 polymer ?
#
loop_
_entity_poly.entity_id
_entity_poly.type
_entity_poly.pdbx_seq_one_letter_code
_entity_poly.pdbx_strand_id
1 'polypeptide(L)'
;MSQFNQYLLASINIDPYAAVCNQRFPQLTPVQQYYRPFRTESRPYEIGGAIYENHDLTAGTYTVTDDLHIVPGAKLTVAPGAKLEFMDGVGMLVQGELLRADYDDSPLPVTFTSTTFQMPRLDRIRLVDNDGEDEVVEGRLELLIEGQWGTVCNRSWTAELAHLACNQLGLTMDPQYFENWRIFLDKGDLPMIADNILCEENEFDITQCRNDGVFHNVGAGCRETEVVGLRCARPYWAGVRYSLLANPPTVTGQLTMHNWLIERAGMYDFRKSLFAPALQGL
;
A
#
# COMPACT_ATOMS: atom_id res chain seq x y z
N MET A 1 -38.43 -37.71 18.11
CA MET A 1 -37.64 -38.18 19.26
C MET A 1 -36.20 -37.75 19.04
N SER A 2 -35.63 -37.19 20.11
CA SER A 2 -34.30 -36.61 20.32
C SER A 2 -33.11 -37.53 19.99
N GLN A 3 -31.99 -36.94 19.55
CA GLN A 3 -30.65 -36.98 20.21
C GLN A 3 -29.61 -36.29 19.30
N PHE A 4 -29.19 -35.04 19.55
CA PHE A 4 -28.14 -34.57 20.47
C PHE A 4 -26.73 -35.18 20.27
N ASN A 5 -25.84 -34.37 19.67
CA ASN A 5 -24.41 -34.16 19.96
C ASN A 5 -24.00 -32.92 19.14
N GLN A 6 -24.03 -31.68 19.63
CA GLN A 6 -23.13 -31.05 20.62
C GLN A 6 -21.65 -31.42 20.45
N TYR A 7 -20.95 -30.68 19.58
CA TYR A 7 -19.57 -30.19 19.66
C TYR A 7 -19.46 -29.08 18.60
N LEU A 8 -18.78 -27.95 18.72
CA LEU A 8 -18.12 -27.22 19.80
C LEU A 8 -17.96 -25.80 19.21
N LEU A 9 -18.15 -24.78 20.05
CA LEU A 9 -17.71 -23.41 19.84
C LEU A 9 -16.51 -23.32 18.89
N ALA A 10 -16.70 -22.70 17.72
CA ALA A 10 -15.56 -22.15 17.01
C ALA A 10 -15.04 -20.99 17.87
N SER A 11 -14.08 -21.26 18.74
CA SER A 11 -13.22 -20.20 19.25
C SER A 11 -12.46 -19.68 18.03
N ILE A 12 -12.87 -18.53 17.52
CA ILE A 12 -12.02 -17.78 16.61
C ILE A 12 -10.90 -17.25 17.51
N ASN A 13 -9.78 -17.94 17.48
CA ASN A 13 -8.55 -17.41 18.03
C ASN A 13 -8.14 -16.27 17.09
N ILE A 14 -8.46 -15.05 17.47
CA ILE A 14 -7.91 -13.87 16.81
C ILE A 14 -6.49 -13.78 17.33
N ASP A 15 -5.58 -14.47 16.67
CA ASP A 15 -4.16 -14.19 16.86
C ASP A 15 -3.92 -12.75 16.42
N PRO A 16 -3.36 -11.88 17.28
CA PRO A 16 -3.12 -10.48 16.97
C PRO A 16 -1.87 -10.37 16.09
N TYR A 17 -1.92 -10.93 14.89
CA TYR A 17 -0.99 -10.55 13.86
C TYR A 17 -1.56 -9.28 13.23
N ALA A 18 -0.94 -8.14 13.57
CA ALA A 18 -0.99 -6.99 12.70
C ALA A 18 -0.50 -7.48 11.34
N ALA A 19 -1.41 -7.59 10.37
CA ALA A 19 -1.03 -7.75 8.99
C ALA A 19 -0.44 -6.41 8.55
N VAL A 20 0.81 -6.17 8.93
CA VAL A 20 1.66 -5.25 8.19
C VAL A 20 1.90 -5.93 6.85
N CYS A 21 1.79 -5.12 5.80
CA CYS A 21 2.35 -5.32 4.47
C CYS A 21 1.41 -5.77 3.33
N ASN A 22 1.49 -4.97 2.27
CA ASN A 22 1.38 -5.36 0.86
C ASN A 22 2.54 -6.30 0.41
N GLN A 23 3.13 -7.08 1.31
CA GLN A 23 4.17 -8.05 0.96
C GLN A 23 3.53 -9.43 0.88
N ARG A 24 3.68 -10.09 -0.27
CA ARG A 24 3.19 -11.47 -0.49
C ARG A 24 3.90 -12.53 0.39
N PHE A 25 4.90 -12.14 1.19
CA PHE A 25 5.53 -12.95 2.23
C PHE A 25 5.51 -12.23 3.60
N PRO A 26 4.43 -12.37 4.41
CA PRO A 26 4.43 -11.87 5.78
C PRO A 26 5.38 -12.73 6.61
N GLN A 27 6.49 -12.15 7.08
CA GLN A 27 7.33 -12.78 8.09
C GLN A 27 6.54 -12.80 9.41
N LEU A 28 6.35 -14.00 9.98
CA LEU A 28 5.79 -14.15 11.33
C LEU A 28 6.76 -13.51 12.32
N THR A 29 6.48 -12.27 12.70
CA THR A 29 7.30 -11.53 13.65
C THR A 29 6.80 -11.82 15.06
N PRO A 30 7.63 -12.34 15.98
CA PRO A 30 7.20 -12.63 17.35
C PRO A 30 6.72 -11.37 18.07
N VAL A 31 5.51 -11.42 18.65
CA VAL A 31 4.79 -10.31 19.29
C VAL A 31 5.59 -9.57 20.37
N GLN A 32 6.59 -10.22 20.99
CA GLN A 32 7.37 -9.66 22.09
C GLN A 32 8.40 -8.58 21.67
N GLN A 33 8.72 -8.43 20.38
CA GLN A 33 9.78 -7.53 19.92
C GLN A 33 9.31 -6.11 19.54
N TYR A 34 8.01 -5.80 19.60
CA TYR A 34 7.45 -4.59 18.98
C TYR A 34 6.44 -3.82 19.84
N TYR A 35 6.68 -3.68 21.15
CA TYR A 35 6.11 -2.53 21.86
C TYR A 35 6.91 -1.28 21.46
N ARG A 36 6.76 -0.84 20.20
CA ARG A 36 7.30 0.46 19.79
C ARG A 36 6.47 1.54 20.47
N PRO A 37 7.12 2.48 21.18
CA PRO A 37 6.39 3.55 21.85
C PRO A 37 5.71 4.42 20.80
N PHE A 38 4.45 4.79 21.07
CA PHE A 38 3.64 5.68 20.22
C PHE A 38 4.40 6.94 19.76
N ARG A 39 5.31 7.43 20.60
CA ARG A 39 6.19 8.59 20.36
C ARG A 39 7.51 8.41 21.11
N THR A 40 8.60 8.96 20.56
CA THR A 40 9.87 9.08 21.30
C THR A 40 10.12 10.51 21.76
N GLU A 41 10.82 10.70 22.89
CA GLU A 41 11.17 12.05 23.37
C GLU A 41 12.10 12.78 22.41
N SER A 42 12.99 12.05 21.73
CA SER A 42 13.93 12.58 20.74
C SER A 42 13.27 13.05 19.44
N ARG A 43 12.12 12.49 19.08
CA ARG A 43 11.39 12.80 17.84
C ARG A 43 9.90 12.92 18.13
N PRO A 44 9.47 14.06 18.71
CA PRO A 44 8.09 14.21 19.18
C PRO A 44 7.05 14.31 18.05
N TYR A 45 7.49 14.53 16.81
CA TYR A 45 6.63 14.60 15.62
C TYR A 45 6.66 13.32 14.77
N GLU A 46 7.47 12.32 15.12
CA GLU A 46 7.41 10.98 14.53
C GLU A 46 6.61 10.08 15.47
N ILE A 47 5.50 9.54 14.98
CA ILE A 47 4.58 8.71 15.76
C ILE A 47 4.31 7.37 15.06
N GLY A 48 3.97 6.34 15.83
CA GLY A 48 3.75 5.01 15.30
C GLY A 48 3.57 3.96 16.39
N GLY A 49 2.78 2.91 16.12
CA GLY A 49 2.56 1.82 17.05
C GLY A 49 1.28 1.93 17.88
N ALA A 50 1.22 1.14 18.96
CA ALA A 50 0.03 0.98 19.77
C ALA A 50 -0.08 2.03 20.89
N ILE A 51 -1.28 2.59 21.04
CA ILE A 51 -1.67 3.57 22.04
C ILE A 51 -2.44 2.83 23.14
N TYR A 52 -1.79 2.62 24.28
CA TYR A 52 -2.36 1.91 25.44
C TYR A 52 -3.00 2.83 26.48
N GLU A 53 -2.66 4.11 26.45
CA GLU A 53 -3.14 5.13 27.39
C GLU A 53 -3.69 6.33 26.61
N ASN A 54 -4.46 7.18 27.30
CA ASN A 54 -5.02 8.37 26.67
C ASN A 54 -3.90 9.31 26.20
N HIS A 55 -3.97 9.73 24.95
CA HIS A 55 -2.98 10.60 24.36
C HIS A 55 -3.63 11.76 23.60
N ASP A 56 -3.08 12.95 23.75
CA ASP A 56 -3.57 14.16 23.09
C ASP A 56 -2.48 14.70 22.16
N LEU A 57 -2.82 14.82 20.87
CA LEU A 57 -1.98 15.46 19.86
C LEU A 57 -2.38 16.93 19.72
N THR A 58 -1.42 17.83 19.95
CA THR A 58 -1.58 19.25 19.70
C THR A 58 -1.56 19.56 18.20
N ALA A 59 -1.96 20.76 17.80
CA ALA A 59 -1.82 21.20 16.41
C ALA A 59 -0.36 21.12 15.96
N GLY A 60 -0.14 20.66 14.73
CA GLY A 60 1.20 20.39 14.19
C GLY A 60 1.17 19.30 13.12
N THR A 61 2.29 19.12 12.43
CA THR A 61 2.47 18.05 11.46
C THR A 61 3.21 16.89 12.12
N TYR A 62 2.64 15.69 12.02
CA TYR A 62 3.20 14.46 12.54
C TYR A 62 3.45 13.50 11.37
N THR A 63 4.60 12.86 11.35
CA THR A 63 4.90 11.78 10.41
C THR A 63 4.59 10.45 11.09
N VAL A 64 3.70 9.68 10.48
CA VAL A 64 3.28 8.37 10.96
C VAL A 64 4.09 7.30 10.22
N THR A 65 5.05 6.71 10.92
CA THR A 65 6.02 5.77 10.34
C THR A 65 5.64 4.31 10.49
N ASP A 66 4.76 4.01 11.45
CA ASP A 66 4.27 2.66 11.75
C ASP A 66 2.76 2.70 11.99
N ASP A 67 2.08 1.57 11.82
CA ASP A 67 0.62 1.47 11.99
C ASP A 67 0.19 2.02 13.35
N LEU A 68 -0.79 2.91 13.33
CA LEU A 68 -1.37 3.44 14.56
C LEU A 68 -2.48 2.52 15.06
N HIS A 69 -2.33 2.01 16.27
CA HIS A 69 -3.33 1.13 16.88
C HIS A 69 -3.85 1.74 18.17
N ILE A 70 -5.09 2.23 18.16
CA ILE A 70 -5.77 2.66 19.38
C ILE A 70 -6.41 1.44 20.01
N VAL A 71 -5.82 0.93 21.10
CA VAL A 71 -6.30 -0.31 21.73
C VAL A 71 -7.62 -0.07 22.47
N PRO A 72 -8.40 -1.13 22.77
CA PRO A 72 -9.64 -0.98 23.53
C PRO A 72 -9.42 -0.27 24.87
N GLY A 73 -10.25 0.74 25.16
CA GLY A 73 -10.18 1.54 26.39
C GLY A 73 -9.18 2.69 26.37
N ALA A 74 -8.33 2.80 25.36
CA ALA A 74 -7.48 3.97 25.14
C ALA A 74 -8.16 5.01 24.24
N LYS A 75 -7.77 6.28 24.42
CA LYS A 75 -8.30 7.41 23.66
C LYS A 75 -7.17 8.20 22.99
N LEU A 76 -7.29 8.45 21.69
CA LEU A 76 -6.47 9.43 20.97
C LEU A 76 -7.30 10.67 20.68
N THR A 77 -6.95 11.80 21.28
CA THR A 77 -7.55 13.10 20.96
C THR A 77 -6.62 13.87 20.03
N VAL A 78 -7.16 14.44 18.95
CA VAL A 78 -6.38 15.20 17.97
C VAL A 78 -6.90 16.62 17.87
N ALA A 79 -6.03 17.61 18.08
CA ALA A 79 -6.41 19.01 18.02
C ALA A 79 -6.69 19.49 16.58
N PRO A 80 -7.67 20.40 16.38
CA PRO A 80 -7.89 21.07 15.10
C PRO A 80 -6.60 21.68 14.53
N GLY A 81 -6.36 21.53 13.23
CA GLY A 81 -5.13 21.98 12.57
C GLY A 81 -3.95 21.01 12.67
N ALA A 82 -4.12 19.86 13.33
CA ALA A 82 -3.15 18.77 13.24
C ALA A 82 -3.22 18.07 11.88
N LYS A 83 -2.03 17.72 11.36
CA LYS A 83 -1.85 16.99 10.11
C LYS A 83 -1.03 15.73 10.38
N LEU A 84 -1.59 14.56 10.13
CA LEU A 84 -0.90 13.28 10.25
C LEU A 84 -0.57 12.78 8.84
N GLU A 85 0.72 12.70 8.54
CA GLU A 85 1.27 12.26 7.27
C GLU A 85 1.75 10.83 7.39
N PHE A 86 1.01 9.89 6.81
CA PHE A 86 1.30 8.46 6.88
C PHE A 86 2.24 8.05 5.77
N MET A 87 3.24 7.22 6.10
CA MET A 87 4.04 6.54 5.11
C MET A 87 3.19 5.58 4.26
N ASP A 88 3.69 5.23 3.08
CA ASP A 88 2.99 4.37 2.13
C ASP A 88 2.65 3.02 2.74
N GLY A 89 1.39 2.59 2.59
CA GLY A 89 0.90 1.32 3.16
C GLY A 89 0.65 1.32 4.68
N VAL A 90 1.03 2.37 5.41
CA VAL A 90 0.75 2.50 6.86
C VAL A 90 -0.72 2.86 7.08
N GLY A 91 -1.36 2.26 8.08
CA GLY A 91 -2.76 2.47 8.41
C GLY A 91 -3.00 2.92 9.84
N MET A 92 -4.28 3.12 10.15
CA MET A 92 -4.76 3.28 11.52
C MET A 92 -5.83 2.25 11.84
N LEU A 93 -5.67 1.51 12.93
CA LEU A 93 -6.68 0.64 13.51
C LEU A 93 -7.23 1.27 14.78
N VAL A 94 -8.53 1.54 14.80
CA VAL A 94 -9.25 2.10 15.94
C VAL A 94 -10.06 0.99 16.60
N GLN A 95 -9.69 0.61 17.82
CA GLN A 95 -10.47 -0.27 18.70
C GLN A 95 -10.84 0.40 20.03
N GLY A 96 -10.21 1.53 20.37
CA GLY A 96 -10.63 2.42 21.45
C GLY A 96 -11.42 3.62 20.92
N GLU A 97 -11.03 4.82 21.33
CA GLU A 97 -11.67 6.08 20.95
C GLU A 97 -10.72 6.98 20.15
N LEU A 98 -11.21 7.48 19.02
CA LEU A 98 -10.53 8.48 18.20
C LEU A 98 -11.38 9.74 18.16
N LEU A 99 -10.87 10.84 18.72
CA LEU A 99 -11.63 12.06 18.97
C LEU A 99 -10.91 13.28 18.43
N ARG A 100 -11.69 14.26 17.98
CA ARG A 100 -11.20 15.61 17.71
C ARG A 100 -11.32 16.42 18.99
N ALA A 101 -10.32 17.23 19.32
CA ALA A 101 -10.42 18.16 20.44
C ALA A 101 -11.38 19.29 20.06
N ASP A 102 -12.69 19.05 20.20
CA ASP A 102 -13.75 19.99 19.84
C ASP A 102 -13.91 21.12 20.87
N TYR A 103 -12.80 21.63 21.42
CA TYR A 103 -12.83 22.61 22.51
C TYR A 103 -13.37 23.98 22.07
N ASP A 104 -13.45 24.24 20.77
CA ASP A 104 -14.05 25.43 20.16
C ASP A 104 -14.54 25.08 18.75
N ASP A 105 -15.50 25.84 18.20
CA ASP A 105 -16.00 25.80 16.81
C ASP A 105 -14.91 26.14 15.75
N SER A 106 -13.71 25.59 15.91
CA SER A 106 -12.56 25.83 15.05
C SER A 106 -12.87 25.36 13.63
N PRO A 107 -12.71 26.24 12.63
CA PRO A 107 -12.94 25.88 11.22
C PRO A 107 -11.82 24.99 10.68
N LEU A 108 -10.71 24.81 11.41
CA LEU A 108 -9.58 24.03 10.94
C LEU A 108 -9.86 22.53 11.00
N PRO A 109 -9.63 21.79 9.89
CA PRO A 109 -9.81 20.36 9.88
C PRO A 109 -8.67 19.65 10.65
N VAL A 110 -8.92 18.39 11.02
CA VAL A 110 -7.84 17.44 11.30
C VAL A 110 -7.59 16.66 10.01
N THR A 111 -6.35 16.66 9.52
CA THR A 111 -6.01 16.07 8.22
C THR A 111 -5.19 14.80 8.38
N PHE A 112 -5.65 13.72 7.75
CA PHE A 112 -4.94 12.44 7.62
C PHE A 112 -4.62 12.25 6.14
N THR A 113 -3.35 12.16 5.79
CA THR A 113 -2.92 12.16 4.38
C THR A 113 -1.65 11.35 4.20
N SER A 114 -1.31 10.98 2.96
CA SER A 114 -0.02 10.35 2.66
C SER A 114 1.13 11.34 2.78
N THR A 115 2.31 10.86 3.15
CA THR A 115 3.57 11.59 2.92
C THR A 115 3.76 11.89 1.42
N THR A 116 4.70 12.78 1.10
CA THR A 116 5.07 12.99 -0.30
C THR A 116 5.79 11.75 -0.84
N PHE A 117 5.16 11.06 -1.79
CA PHE A 117 5.76 9.93 -2.48
C PHE A 117 6.98 10.38 -3.29
N GLN A 118 8.09 9.67 -3.14
CA GLN A 118 9.31 9.84 -3.93
C GLN A 118 9.51 8.56 -4.75
N MET A 119 9.67 8.71 -6.07
CA MET A 119 9.96 7.55 -6.93
C MET A 119 11.27 6.90 -6.48
N PRO A 120 11.28 5.58 -6.19
CA PRO A 120 12.50 4.89 -5.87
C PRO A 120 13.40 4.86 -7.11
N ARG A 121 14.70 5.11 -6.92
CA ARG A 121 15.70 4.85 -7.96
C ARG A 121 16.03 3.38 -7.96
N LEU A 122 15.67 2.70 -9.03
CA LEU A 122 15.83 1.27 -9.18
C LEU A 122 16.83 1.00 -10.31
N ASP A 123 17.75 0.07 -10.06
CA ASP A 123 18.84 -0.18 -11.01
C ASP A 123 18.42 -1.07 -12.17
N ARG A 124 17.29 -1.78 -12.06
CA ARG A 124 16.95 -2.89 -12.97
C ARG A 124 15.62 -2.80 -13.71
N ILE A 125 14.78 -1.84 -13.35
CA ILE A 125 13.45 -1.65 -13.93
C ILE A 125 13.11 -0.17 -13.91
N ARG A 126 12.50 0.32 -15.00
CA ARG A 126 11.97 1.68 -15.07
C ARG A 126 10.78 1.78 -16.03
N LEU A 127 10.01 2.84 -15.88
CA LEU A 127 9.03 3.28 -16.87
C LEU A 127 9.58 4.50 -17.58
N VAL A 128 9.39 4.57 -18.90
CA VAL A 128 9.77 5.74 -19.70
C VAL A 128 8.56 6.21 -20.49
N ASP A 129 8.20 7.49 -20.39
CA ASP A 129 7.09 8.04 -21.16
C ASP A 129 7.49 8.35 -22.63
N ASN A 130 6.63 9.07 -23.35
CA ASN A 130 6.91 9.46 -24.74
C ASN A 130 7.98 10.55 -24.86
N ASP A 131 8.18 11.34 -23.81
CA ASP A 131 9.14 12.44 -23.78
C ASP A 131 10.53 11.97 -23.31
N GLY A 132 10.63 10.74 -22.80
CA GLY A 132 11.87 10.12 -22.34
C GLY A 132 12.10 10.26 -20.84
N GLU A 133 11.11 10.73 -20.07
CA GLU A 133 11.19 10.90 -18.62
C GLU A 133 10.98 9.57 -17.89
N ASP A 134 11.76 9.32 -16.83
CA ASP A 134 11.75 8.06 -16.08
C ASP A 134 11.16 8.15 -14.66
N GLU A 135 10.76 9.34 -14.21
CA GLU A 135 10.02 9.57 -12.97
C GLU A 135 8.49 9.55 -13.19
N VAL A 136 8.02 8.55 -13.95
CA VAL A 136 6.61 8.43 -14.39
C VAL A 136 5.93 7.17 -13.84
N VAL A 137 4.60 7.22 -13.73
CA VAL A 137 3.78 6.06 -13.30
C VAL A 137 3.09 5.35 -14.46
N GLU A 138 3.18 5.90 -15.67
CA GLU A 138 2.69 5.31 -16.90
C GLU A 138 3.74 5.50 -17.99
N GLY A 139 4.12 4.42 -18.66
CA GLY A 139 5.19 4.47 -19.66
C GLY A 139 5.51 3.11 -20.24
N ARG A 140 6.47 3.08 -21.17
CA ARG A 140 7.11 1.88 -21.68
C ARG A 140 7.90 1.20 -20.56
N LEU A 141 7.73 -0.12 -20.42
CA LEU A 141 8.51 -0.92 -19.50
C LEU A 141 9.90 -1.20 -20.08
N GLU A 142 10.93 -0.82 -19.34
CA GLU A 142 12.32 -1.11 -19.66
C GLU A 142 12.96 -1.91 -18.52
N LEU A 143 13.73 -2.94 -18.87
CA LEU A 143 14.42 -3.82 -17.94
C LEU A 143 15.93 -3.83 -18.21
N LEU A 144 16.73 -3.90 -17.16
CA LEU A 144 18.17 -4.16 -17.23
C LEU A 144 18.42 -5.66 -17.01
N ILE A 145 18.77 -6.38 -18.06
CA ILE A 145 19.12 -7.80 -17.99
C ILE A 145 20.56 -7.94 -18.47
N GLU A 146 21.41 -8.64 -17.70
CA GLU A 146 22.84 -8.86 -18.02
C GLU A 146 23.60 -7.58 -18.42
N GLY A 147 23.27 -6.45 -17.77
CA GLY A 147 23.93 -5.15 -17.98
C GLY A 147 23.47 -4.36 -19.20
N GLN A 148 22.42 -4.80 -19.91
CA GLN A 148 21.86 -4.09 -21.05
C GLN A 148 20.39 -3.71 -20.82
N TRP A 149 20.06 -2.43 -21.05
CA TRP A 149 18.68 -1.96 -21.03
C TRP A 149 17.97 -2.39 -22.30
N GLY A 150 16.71 -2.80 -22.14
CA GLY A 150 15.87 -3.16 -23.27
C GLY A 150 14.38 -3.13 -22.96
N THR A 151 13.60 -3.26 -24.01
CA THR A 151 12.14 -3.28 -23.99
C THR A 151 11.61 -4.71 -23.92
N VAL A 152 10.35 -4.85 -23.53
CA VAL A 152 9.69 -6.14 -23.31
C VAL A 152 8.61 -6.37 -24.37
N CYS A 153 8.62 -7.55 -25.00
CA CYS A 153 7.56 -8.00 -25.90
C CYS A 153 6.27 -8.27 -25.14
N ASN A 154 5.12 -7.90 -25.71
CA ASN A 154 3.81 -8.10 -25.07
C ASN A 154 3.29 -9.54 -25.07
N ARG A 155 3.98 -10.47 -25.72
CA ARG A 155 3.61 -11.90 -25.67
C ARG A 155 3.77 -12.41 -24.25
N SER A 156 2.82 -13.23 -23.82
CA SER A 156 2.62 -13.70 -22.43
C SER A 156 2.31 -12.63 -21.39
N TRP A 157 2.21 -11.34 -21.74
CA TRP A 157 1.94 -10.31 -20.75
C TRP A 157 0.52 -10.41 -20.19
N THR A 158 0.39 -10.28 -18.87
CA THR A 158 -0.86 -10.39 -18.12
C THR A 158 -0.96 -9.30 -17.06
N ALA A 159 -2.17 -9.10 -16.51
CA ALA A 159 -2.36 -8.27 -15.31
C ALA A 159 -1.47 -8.69 -14.13
N GLU A 160 -1.13 -9.98 -14.00
CA GLU A 160 -0.27 -10.49 -12.93
C GLU A 160 1.19 -10.03 -13.09
N LEU A 161 1.71 -10.06 -14.32
CA LEU A 161 3.03 -9.52 -14.64
C LEU A 161 3.06 -8.00 -14.51
N ALA A 162 2.00 -7.30 -14.92
CA ALA A 162 1.82 -5.87 -14.70
C ALA A 162 1.90 -5.51 -13.20
N HIS A 163 1.21 -6.28 -12.36
CA HIS A 163 1.24 -6.12 -10.92
C HIS A 163 2.63 -6.36 -10.32
N LEU A 164 3.30 -7.43 -10.74
CA LEU A 164 4.67 -7.72 -10.31
C LEU A 164 5.60 -6.55 -10.64
N ALA A 165 5.56 -6.05 -11.87
CA ALA A 165 6.38 -4.95 -12.34
C ALA A 165 6.06 -3.62 -11.62
N CYS A 166 4.77 -3.26 -11.47
CA CYS A 166 4.39 -2.07 -10.70
C CYS A 166 4.87 -2.14 -9.25
N ASN A 167 4.74 -3.30 -8.60
CA ASN A 167 5.23 -3.49 -7.23
C ASN A 167 6.77 -3.39 -7.16
N GLN A 168 7.48 -3.98 -8.12
CA GLN A 168 8.94 -3.88 -8.20
C GLN A 168 9.39 -2.42 -8.43
N LEU A 169 8.58 -1.60 -9.12
CA LEU A 169 8.76 -0.16 -9.28
C LEU A 169 8.48 0.67 -8.01
N GLY A 170 8.05 0.04 -6.91
CA GLY A 170 7.57 0.73 -5.70
C GLY A 170 6.24 1.47 -5.91
N LEU A 171 5.50 1.09 -6.95
CA LEU A 171 4.19 1.61 -7.29
C LEU A 171 3.09 0.58 -6.94
N THR A 172 1.83 1.01 -7.01
CA THR A 172 0.67 0.12 -6.91
C THR A 172 -0.05 0.02 -8.24
N MET A 173 -0.94 -0.95 -8.38
CA MET A 173 -1.91 -0.96 -9.48
C MET A 173 -2.84 0.24 -9.35
N ASP A 174 -3.20 0.84 -10.48
CA ASP A 174 -4.24 1.84 -10.54
C ASP A 174 -5.62 1.13 -10.58
N PRO A 175 -6.48 1.33 -9.57
CA PRO A 175 -7.79 0.67 -9.52
C PRO A 175 -8.72 1.07 -10.68
N GLN A 176 -8.41 2.13 -11.43
CA GLN A 176 -9.17 2.54 -12.61
C GLN A 176 -8.94 1.64 -13.83
N TYR A 177 -7.84 0.86 -13.83
CA TYR A 177 -7.49 -0.03 -14.93
C TYR A 177 -7.48 -1.47 -14.43
N PHE A 178 -8.08 -2.39 -15.18
CA PHE A 178 -8.10 -3.81 -14.80
C PHE A 178 -6.75 -4.48 -15.07
N GLU A 179 -6.22 -4.29 -16.28
CA GLU A 179 -4.98 -4.94 -16.72
C GLU A 179 -3.71 -4.19 -16.28
N ASN A 180 -3.77 -2.85 -16.12
CA ASN A 180 -2.61 -1.99 -15.81
C ASN A 180 -1.41 -2.13 -16.75
N TRP A 181 -1.64 -2.71 -17.93
CA TRP A 181 -0.68 -2.74 -19.04
C TRP A 181 -1.36 -2.44 -20.36
N ARG A 182 -0.56 -2.07 -21.35
CA ARG A 182 -0.98 -1.79 -22.72
C ARG A 182 0.17 -2.03 -23.70
N ILE A 183 -0.16 -2.01 -24.98
CA ILE A 183 0.87 -1.91 -26.03
C ILE A 183 1.35 -0.46 -26.09
N PHE A 184 2.66 -0.27 -25.95
CA PHE A 184 3.36 0.98 -26.18
C PHE A 184 3.98 0.93 -27.57
N LEU A 185 3.56 1.83 -28.47
CA LEU A 185 3.82 1.68 -29.91
C LEU A 185 5.25 2.03 -30.35
N ASP A 186 6.10 2.49 -29.43
CA ASP A 186 7.47 2.89 -29.69
C ASP A 186 8.46 2.26 -28.71
N LYS A 187 9.38 1.44 -29.24
CA LYS A 187 10.47 0.82 -28.45
C LYS A 187 11.64 1.79 -28.18
N GLY A 188 11.67 2.94 -28.83
CA GLY A 188 12.81 3.85 -28.87
C GLY A 188 14.06 3.20 -29.48
N ASP A 189 15.23 3.63 -29.04
CA ASP A 189 16.52 3.13 -29.52
C ASP A 189 16.96 1.82 -28.86
N LEU A 190 16.18 1.31 -27.90
CA LEU A 190 16.51 0.10 -27.17
C LEU A 190 16.17 -1.17 -27.96
N PRO A 191 16.92 -2.27 -27.75
CA PRO A 191 16.55 -3.58 -28.26
C PRO A 191 15.36 -4.13 -27.49
N MET A 192 14.66 -5.09 -28.08
CA MET A 192 13.72 -5.92 -27.36
C MET A 192 14.48 -7.07 -26.70
N ILE A 193 14.55 -7.06 -25.37
CA ILE A 193 15.50 -7.89 -24.61
C ILE A 193 14.85 -9.14 -24.00
N ALA A 194 13.54 -9.07 -23.76
CA ALA A 194 12.76 -10.15 -23.17
C ALA A 194 11.44 -10.37 -23.94
N ASP A 195 11.07 -11.64 -24.09
CA ASP A 195 9.86 -12.20 -24.70
C ASP A 195 9.41 -13.39 -23.84
N ASN A 196 8.13 -13.77 -23.91
CA ASN A 196 7.54 -14.91 -23.19
C ASN A 196 7.97 -14.98 -21.71
N ILE A 197 7.86 -13.87 -20.98
CA ILE A 197 8.19 -13.82 -19.55
C ILE A 197 7.22 -14.72 -18.78
N LEU A 198 7.78 -15.61 -17.96
CA LEU A 198 7.09 -16.57 -17.12
C LEU A 198 7.73 -16.54 -15.73
N CYS A 199 7.01 -15.97 -14.78
CA CYS A 199 7.43 -15.94 -13.37
C CYS A 199 6.78 -17.08 -12.59
N GLU A 200 7.55 -17.72 -11.71
CA GLU A 200 7.07 -18.68 -10.71
C GLU A 200 6.49 -17.96 -9.48
N GLU A 201 5.72 -18.67 -8.64
CA GLU A 201 4.98 -18.08 -7.50
C GLU A 201 5.85 -17.31 -6.49
N ASN A 202 7.15 -17.62 -6.42
CA ASN A 202 8.10 -17.04 -5.48
C ASN A 202 9.06 -16.03 -6.11
N GLU A 203 8.88 -15.71 -7.39
CA GLU A 203 9.70 -14.72 -8.08
C GLU A 203 9.09 -13.32 -7.95
N PHE A 204 9.85 -12.38 -7.40
CA PHE A 204 9.44 -10.98 -7.19
C PHE A 204 10.23 -9.96 -8.01
N ASP A 205 11.29 -10.43 -8.68
CA ASP A 205 12.11 -9.63 -9.58
C ASP A 205 11.86 -10.14 -11.00
N ILE A 206 11.15 -9.34 -11.80
CA ILE A 206 10.79 -9.69 -13.17
C ILE A 206 12.01 -9.91 -14.06
N THR A 207 13.17 -9.35 -13.69
CA THR A 207 14.43 -9.54 -14.42
C THR A 207 15.05 -10.92 -14.19
N GLN A 208 14.59 -11.65 -13.17
CA GLN A 208 15.05 -13.01 -12.86
C GLN A 208 14.10 -14.09 -13.38
N CYS A 209 12.87 -13.73 -13.72
CA CYS A 209 11.90 -14.66 -14.27
C CYS A 209 12.40 -15.27 -15.58
N ARG A 210 12.03 -16.53 -15.82
CA ARG A 210 12.31 -17.18 -17.09
C ARG A 210 11.74 -16.36 -18.24
N ASN A 211 12.55 -16.11 -19.25
CA ASN A 211 12.15 -15.39 -20.46
C ASN A 211 12.91 -15.94 -21.67
N ASP A 212 12.36 -15.71 -22.85
CA ASP A 212 13.08 -15.78 -24.12
C ASP A 212 13.71 -14.41 -24.39
N GLY A 213 14.80 -14.34 -25.16
CA GLY A 213 15.42 -13.06 -25.44
C GLY A 213 16.87 -13.12 -25.90
N VAL A 214 17.47 -11.94 -25.99
CA VAL A 214 18.83 -11.73 -26.53
C VAL A 214 19.87 -12.60 -25.80
N PHE A 215 19.71 -12.77 -24.49
CA PHE A 215 20.66 -13.55 -23.67
C PHE A 215 20.41 -15.06 -23.66
N HIS A 216 19.30 -15.52 -24.24
CA HIS A 216 18.96 -16.93 -24.36
C HIS A 216 19.16 -17.47 -25.79
N ASN A 217 19.77 -16.68 -26.69
CA ASN A 217 19.95 -16.98 -28.12
C ASN A 217 18.62 -17.27 -28.85
N VAL A 218 17.51 -16.78 -28.31
CA VAL A 218 16.17 -16.85 -28.90
C VAL A 218 15.73 -15.42 -29.12
N GLY A 219 15.75 -14.96 -30.38
CA GLY A 219 15.30 -13.61 -30.70
C GLY A 219 13.84 -13.41 -30.32
N ALA A 220 13.51 -12.24 -29.75
CA ALA A 220 12.12 -11.87 -29.49
C ALA A 220 11.34 -11.89 -30.82
N GLY A 221 10.23 -12.61 -30.85
CA GLY A 221 9.46 -12.80 -32.08
C GLY A 221 8.46 -11.67 -32.38
N CYS A 222 8.40 -10.66 -31.52
CA CYS A 222 7.51 -9.50 -31.58
C CYS A 222 7.93 -8.48 -32.66
N ARG A 223 6.97 -7.69 -33.13
CA ARG A 223 7.23 -6.46 -33.90
C ARG A 223 7.75 -5.37 -32.96
N GLU A 224 8.48 -4.40 -33.51
CA GLU A 224 8.99 -3.25 -32.75
C GLU A 224 7.90 -2.40 -32.06
N THR A 225 6.66 -2.51 -32.53
CA THR A 225 5.49 -1.81 -31.98
C THR A 225 4.74 -2.62 -30.90
N GLU A 226 5.18 -3.84 -30.59
CA GLU A 226 4.52 -4.76 -29.65
C GLU A 226 5.19 -4.70 -28.26
N VAL A 227 5.53 -3.49 -27.81
CA VAL A 227 6.21 -3.28 -26.53
C VAL A 227 5.21 -3.18 -25.39
N VAL A 228 5.57 -3.72 -24.23
CA VAL A 228 4.81 -3.54 -22.99
C VAL A 228 4.96 -2.12 -22.46
N GLY A 229 3.83 -1.46 -22.21
CA GLY A 229 3.75 -0.31 -21.35
C GLY A 229 2.88 -0.59 -20.13
N LEU A 230 3.18 0.05 -19.00
CA LEU A 230 2.43 -0.08 -17.76
C LEU A 230 1.67 1.20 -17.43
N ARG A 231 0.63 1.03 -16.62
CA ARG A 231 -0.14 2.08 -15.95
C ARG A 231 -0.23 1.72 -14.49
N CYS A 232 0.68 2.26 -13.70
CA CYS A 232 0.68 2.11 -12.26
C CYS A 232 0.12 3.40 -11.61
N ALA A 233 -0.01 3.37 -10.28
CA ALA A 233 -0.36 4.51 -9.47
C ALA A 233 0.62 4.67 -8.32
N ARG A 234 0.71 5.89 -7.78
CA ARG A 234 1.47 6.15 -6.55
C ARG A 234 0.80 5.41 -5.39
N PRO A 235 1.59 4.76 -4.51
CA PRO A 235 1.02 4.17 -3.32
C PRO A 235 0.48 5.27 -2.40
N TYR A 236 -0.46 4.86 -1.56
CA TYR A 236 -1.09 5.68 -0.55
C TYR A 236 -1.06 4.96 0.79
N TRP A 237 -1.31 5.69 1.87
CA TRP A 237 -1.53 5.10 3.18
C TRP A 237 -2.84 4.28 3.21
N ALA A 238 -2.91 3.29 4.08
CA ALA A 238 -3.96 2.28 4.08
C ALA A 238 -5.35 2.82 4.46
N GLY A 239 -5.40 3.97 5.11
CA GLY A 239 -6.62 4.55 5.67
C GLY A 239 -6.88 4.17 7.13
N VAL A 240 -8.07 4.53 7.62
CA VAL A 240 -8.56 4.28 8.98
C VAL A 240 -9.53 3.10 8.98
N ARG A 241 -9.31 2.15 9.89
CA ARG A 241 -10.17 0.97 10.10
C ARG A 241 -10.72 1.01 11.51
N TYR A 242 -12.04 1.07 11.63
CA TYR A 242 -12.76 0.91 12.89
C TYR A 242 -13.12 -0.55 13.10
N SER A 243 -12.72 -1.10 14.25
CA SER A 243 -13.14 -2.43 14.70
C SER A 243 -14.54 -2.36 15.31
N LEU A 244 -15.25 -3.50 15.37
CA LEU A 244 -16.46 -3.69 16.18
C LEU A 244 -16.26 -3.35 17.68
N LEU A 245 -15.01 -3.44 18.14
CA LEU A 245 -14.61 -3.09 19.51
C LEU A 245 -14.43 -1.59 19.72
N ALA A 246 -14.28 -0.83 18.63
CA ALA A 246 -14.25 0.63 18.73
C ALA A 246 -15.54 1.06 19.41
N ASN A 247 -15.45 1.91 20.43
CA ASN A 247 -16.63 2.52 21.01
C ASN A 247 -17.14 3.56 20.00
N PRO A 248 -18.14 3.23 19.15
CA PRO A 248 -18.58 4.18 18.16
C PRO A 248 -19.34 5.27 18.90
N PRO A 249 -19.34 6.51 18.40
CA PRO A 249 -19.85 7.65 19.14
C PRO A 249 -21.37 7.61 19.42
N THR A 250 -22.07 6.63 18.85
CA THR A 250 -23.47 6.34 19.10
C THR A 250 -23.76 5.93 20.55
N VAL A 251 -22.75 5.55 21.34
CA VAL A 251 -22.89 5.24 22.77
C VAL A 251 -22.47 6.42 23.67
N THR A 252 -21.67 7.37 23.17
CA THR A 252 -21.12 8.51 23.94
C THR A 252 -21.77 9.87 23.64
N GLY A 253 -22.59 9.97 22.59
CA GLY A 253 -23.36 11.19 22.27
C GLY A 253 -22.55 12.33 21.63
N GLN A 254 -21.28 12.11 21.27
CA GLN A 254 -20.46 13.08 20.53
C GLN A 254 -20.45 12.76 19.03
N LEU A 255 -20.51 13.78 18.17
CA LEU A 255 -20.31 13.63 16.71
C LEU A 255 -18.80 13.68 16.41
N THR A 256 -18.09 12.58 16.62
CA THR A 256 -16.60 12.59 16.70
C THR A 256 -15.87 12.72 15.37
N MET A 257 -16.59 12.73 14.25
CA MET A 257 -16.03 12.85 12.89
C MET A 257 -16.44 14.15 12.18
N HIS A 258 -16.65 15.25 12.91
CA HIS A 258 -16.88 16.56 12.29
C HIS A 258 -15.55 17.23 11.88
N ASN A 259 -15.45 17.70 10.62
CA ASN A 259 -14.28 18.39 10.07
C ASN A 259 -12.98 17.56 10.03
N TRP A 260 -13.11 16.28 9.65
CA TRP A 260 -11.98 15.38 9.37
C TRP A 260 -11.74 15.33 7.86
N LEU A 261 -10.47 15.41 7.47
CA LEU A 261 -10.06 15.34 6.07
C LEU A 261 -9.15 14.12 5.88
N ILE A 262 -9.69 13.07 5.26
CA ILE A 262 -8.93 11.86 4.89
C ILE A 262 -8.64 11.94 3.40
N GLU A 263 -7.37 12.07 3.05
CA GLU A 263 -6.91 12.28 1.66
C GLU A 263 -5.86 11.25 1.28
N ARG A 264 -5.76 10.99 -0.05
CA ARG A 264 -4.69 10.16 -0.63
C ARG A 264 -4.51 8.86 0.15
N ALA A 265 -5.58 8.09 0.27
CA ALA A 265 -5.74 6.98 1.20
C ALA A 265 -6.49 5.81 0.54
N GLY A 266 -6.28 4.60 1.05
CA GLY A 266 -6.90 3.37 0.59
C GLY A 266 -5.87 2.41 0.00
N MET A 267 -6.21 1.12 0.03
CA MET A 267 -5.28 0.04 -0.29
C MET A 267 -5.92 -0.94 -1.26
N TYR A 268 -5.21 -1.34 -2.30
CA TYR A 268 -5.66 -2.38 -3.20
C TYR A 268 -5.36 -3.77 -2.62
N ASP A 269 -6.39 -4.56 -2.34
CA ASP A 269 -6.24 -5.96 -1.89
C ASP A 269 -6.06 -6.87 -3.11
N PHE A 270 -4.81 -7.30 -3.32
CA PHE A 270 -4.41 -8.17 -4.43
C PHE A 270 -5.08 -9.55 -4.42
N ARG A 271 -5.51 -10.07 -3.26
CA ARG A 271 -6.15 -11.39 -3.19
C ARG A 271 -7.58 -11.36 -3.70
N LYS A 272 -8.20 -10.18 -3.65
CA LYS A 272 -9.59 -9.97 -4.02
C LYS A 272 -9.73 -9.13 -5.29
N SER A 273 -8.64 -8.55 -5.78
CA SER A 273 -8.63 -7.55 -6.84
C SER A 273 -9.57 -6.38 -6.55
N LEU A 274 -9.63 -5.94 -5.28
CA LEU A 274 -10.57 -4.93 -4.79
C LEU A 274 -9.83 -3.77 -4.13
N PHE A 275 -10.23 -2.55 -4.46
CA PHE A 275 -9.81 -1.37 -3.71
C PHE A 275 -10.57 -1.29 -2.39
N ALA A 276 -9.83 -1.32 -1.27
CA ALA A 276 -10.37 -1.13 0.05
C ALA A 276 -10.45 0.38 0.35
N PRO A 277 -11.63 0.90 0.74
CA PRO A 277 -11.81 2.34 0.94
C PRO A 277 -10.95 2.85 2.10
N ALA A 278 -10.62 4.14 2.06
CA ALA A 278 -9.82 4.82 3.06
C ALA A 278 -10.42 4.83 4.47
N LEU A 279 -11.73 4.63 4.59
CA LEU A 279 -12.44 4.50 5.86
C LEU A 279 -13.27 3.22 5.83
N GLN A 280 -13.01 2.33 6.77
CA GLN A 280 -13.68 1.03 6.88
C GLN A 280 -14.26 0.85 8.28
N GLY A 281 -15.52 0.45 8.36
CA GLY A 281 -16.08 -0.19 9.54
C GLY A 281 -16.05 -1.69 9.35
N LEU A 282 -15.48 -2.42 10.30
CA LEU A 282 -15.57 -3.88 10.39
C LEU A 282 -16.84 -4.30 11.12
#